data_AF-A0A0G4IRC6-F1
#
_entry.id   AF-A0A0G4IRC6-F1
#
_cell.length_a   1.000
_cell.length_b   1.000
_cell.length_c   1.000
_cell.angle_alpha   90.00
_cell.angle_beta   90.00
_cell.angle_gamma   90.00
#
_symmetry.space_group_name_H-M   'P 1'
#
loop_
_entity.id
_entity.type
_entity.pdbx_description
1 polymer ?
#
loop_
_entity_poly.entity_id
_entity_poly.type
_entity_poly.pdbx_seq_one_letter_code
_entity_poly.pdbx_strand_id
1 'polypeptide(L)'
;MASWNWNPDNDPRKLDCMKALDQLYSCYTPRHQFQQMYVHGQTDTCYRQLHEMMTCLRLKLTKYDDAKALLQRAYPERDPGVVPEHVWEFRTEPPAQFRDI
;
A
#
# COMPACT_ATOMS: atom_id res chain seq x y z
N MET A 1 -5.73 -4.40 -1.60
CA MET A 1 -4.69 -5.39 -1.24
C MET A 1 -3.35 -4.68 -1.32
N ALA A 2 -2.77 -4.31 -0.18
CA ALA A 2 -1.44 -3.70 -0.16
C ALA A 2 -0.41 -4.73 -0.64
N SER A 3 0.37 -4.37 -1.67
CA SER A 3 1.46 -5.22 -2.14
C SER A 3 2.59 -5.19 -1.12
N TRP A 4 2.88 -6.33 -0.49
CA TRP A 4 3.97 -6.56 0.47
C TRP A 4 5.39 -6.44 -0.12
N ASN A 5 5.53 -5.85 -1.32
CA ASN A 5 6.82 -5.71 -1.97
C ASN A 5 7.71 -4.68 -1.26
N TRP A 6 7.13 -3.72 -0.54
CA TRP A 6 7.84 -2.63 0.15
C TRP A 6 8.28 -2.97 1.58
N ASN A 7 8.48 -4.25 1.90
CA ASN A 7 9.01 -4.66 3.19
C ASN A 7 10.52 -4.28 3.27
N PRO A 8 10.99 -3.54 4.30
CA PRO A 8 12.41 -3.25 4.49
C PRO A 8 13.30 -4.50 4.59
N ASP A 9 12.74 -5.66 4.94
CA ASP A 9 13.47 -6.94 4.99
C ASP A 9 13.72 -7.56 3.61
N ASN A 10 12.99 -7.12 2.58
CA ASN A 10 13.15 -7.66 1.24
C ASN A 10 14.49 -7.23 0.63
N ASP A 11 15.09 -8.15 -0.13
CA ASP A 11 16.25 -7.83 -0.95
C ASP A 11 15.85 -6.85 -2.07
N PRO A 12 16.41 -5.62 -2.14
CA PRO A 12 16.07 -4.62 -3.15
C PRO A 12 16.25 -5.12 -4.59
N ARG A 13 17.13 -6.11 -4.84
CA ARG A 13 17.34 -6.69 -6.17
C ARG A 13 16.26 -7.69 -6.56
N LYS A 14 15.58 -8.29 -5.58
CA LYS A 14 14.48 -9.24 -5.77
C LYS A 14 13.11 -8.56 -5.83
N LEU A 15 13.06 -7.22 -5.74
CA LEU A 15 11.82 -6.48 -5.88
C LEU A 15 11.22 -6.69 -7.27
N ASP A 16 9.94 -7.09 -7.27
CA ASP A 16 9.18 -7.33 -8.49
C ASP A 16 8.41 -6.06 -8.90
N CYS A 17 9.05 -5.25 -9.75
CA CYS A 17 8.44 -4.03 -10.27
C CYS A 17 7.29 -4.30 -11.25
N MET A 18 7.13 -5.54 -11.75
CA MET A 18 6.01 -5.87 -12.63
C MET A 18 4.68 -5.80 -11.87
N LYS A 19 4.67 -6.11 -10.58
CA LYS A 19 3.45 -5.93 -9.75
C LYS A 19 3.04 -4.47 -9.63
N ALA A 20 4.00 -3.56 -9.51
CA ALA A 20 3.71 -2.12 -9.47
C ALA A 20 3.22 -1.61 -10.83
N LEU A 21 3.78 -2.13 -11.92
CA LEU A 21 3.32 -1.83 -13.28
C LEU A 21 1.90 -2.35 -13.54
N ASP A 22 1.58 -3.57 -13.13
CA ASP A 22 0.26 -4.16 -13.27
C ASP A 22 -0.81 -3.38 -12.48
N GLN A 23 -0.46 -2.90 -11.29
CA GLN A 23 -1.33 -2.02 -10.50
C GLN A 23 -1.55 -0.66 -11.18
N LEU A 24 -0.50 -0.08 -11.76
CA LEU A 24 -0.62 1.16 -12.53
C LEU A 24 -1.52 0.98 -13.74
N TYR A 25 -1.29 -0.10 -14.49
CA TYR A 25 -2.09 -0.44 -15.66
C TYR A 25 -3.56 -0.64 -15.28
N SER A 26 -3.81 -1.42 -14.22
CA SER A 26 -5.15 -1.65 -13.66
C SER A 26 -5.86 -0.35 -13.31
N CYS A 27 -5.15 0.64 -12.75
CA CYS A 27 -5.73 1.96 -12.44
C CYS A 27 -6.14 2.75 -13.70
N TYR A 28 -5.38 2.63 -14.78
CA TYR A 28 -5.72 3.26 -16.05
C TYR A 28 -6.73 2.48 -16.90
N THR A 29 -7.13 1.27 -16.48
CA THR A 29 -8.13 0.52 -17.22
C THR A 29 -9.47 1.28 -17.28
N PRO A 30 -10.19 1.22 -18.42
CA PRO A 30 -11.49 1.88 -18.55
C PRO A 30 -12.46 1.48 -17.45
N ARG A 31 -12.45 0.20 -17.04
CA ARG A 31 -13.31 -0.31 -15.96
C ARG A 31 -13.13 0.48 -14.66
N HIS A 32 -11.89 0.67 -14.19
CA HIS A 32 -11.63 1.42 -12.96
C HIS A 32 -12.04 2.89 -13.11
N GLN A 33 -11.65 3.51 -14.23
CA GLN A 33 -11.92 4.92 -14.49
C GLN A 33 -13.43 5.23 -14.58
N PHE A 34 -14.20 4.39 -15.28
CA PHE A 34 -15.66 4.53 -15.33
C PHE A 34 -16.32 4.27 -13.98
N GLN A 35 -15.84 3.30 -13.21
CA GLN A 35 -16.34 3.05 -11.86
C GLN A 35 -16.12 4.25 -10.94
N GLN A 36 -14.92 4.84 -10.96
CA GLN A 36 -14.59 6.04 -10.18
C GLN A 36 -15.44 7.23 -10.63
N MET A 37 -15.62 7.42 -11.95
CA MET A 37 -16.49 8.46 -12.49
C MET A 37 -17.95 8.28 -12.07
N TYR A 38 -18.46 7.05 -12.04
CA TYR A 38 -19.83 6.77 -11.63
C TYR A 38 -20.07 7.05 -10.14
N VAL A 39 -19.13 6.68 -9.28
CA VAL A 39 -19.27 6.82 -7.82
C VAL A 39 -18.92 8.22 -7.34
N HIS A 40 -17.86 8.81 -7.87
CA HIS A 40 -17.27 10.06 -7.37
C HIS A 40 -17.40 11.23 -8.34
N GLY A 41 -17.88 11.02 -9.57
CA GLY A 41 -18.03 12.08 -10.56
C GLY A 41 -16.71 12.58 -11.16
N GLN A 42 -15.60 11.87 -10.90
CA GLN A 42 -14.26 12.24 -11.38
C GLN A 42 -13.44 11.01 -11.73
N THR A 43 -12.48 11.18 -12.63
CA THR A 43 -11.48 10.16 -12.97
C THR A 43 -10.38 10.13 -11.93
N ASP A 44 -9.78 8.96 -11.72
CA ASP A 44 -8.66 8.79 -10.80
C ASP A 44 -7.35 9.16 -11.51
N THR A 45 -6.47 9.91 -10.84
CA THR A 45 -5.20 10.38 -11.41
C THR A 45 -4.10 9.32 -11.38
N CYS A 46 -4.32 8.20 -10.67
CA CYS A 46 -3.37 7.07 -10.57
C CYS A 46 -1.96 7.46 -10.09
N TYR A 47 -1.82 8.63 -9.47
CA TYR A 47 -0.52 9.20 -9.10
C TYR A 47 0.22 8.32 -8.09
N ARG A 48 -0.50 7.70 -7.16
CA ARG A 48 0.08 6.79 -6.16
C ARG A 48 0.73 5.58 -6.81
N GLN A 49 0.03 4.93 -7.74
CA GLN A 49 0.49 3.75 -8.47
C GLN A 49 1.70 4.10 -9.35
N LEU A 50 1.67 5.29 -9.97
CA LEU A 50 2.79 5.79 -10.78
C LEU A 50 4.03 6.04 -9.90
N HIS A 51 3.82 6.66 -8.73
CA HIS A 51 4.87 6.90 -7.76
C HIS A 51 5.48 5.59 -7.24
N GLU A 52 4.65 4.59 -6.92
CA GLU A 52 5.10 3.25 -6.52
C GLU A 52 5.94 2.59 -7.61
N MET A 53 5.50 2.65 -8.88
CA MET A 53 6.28 2.12 -10.01
C MET A 53 7.64 2.82 -10.15
N MET A 54 7.66 4.15 -10.10
CA MET A 54 8.89 4.95 -10.21
C MET A 54 9.84 4.67 -9.05
N THR A 55 9.31 4.51 -7.83
CA THR A 55 10.10 4.16 -6.65
C THR A 55 10.73 2.77 -6.81
N CYS A 56 10.02 1.79 -7.37
CA CYS A 56 10.58 0.46 -7.63
C CYS A 56 11.76 0.54 -8.61
N LEU A 57 11.58 1.28 -9.70
CA LEU A 57 12.62 1.46 -10.70
C LEU A 57 13.83 2.17 -10.12
N ARG A 58 13.63 3.23 -9.32
CA ARG A 58 14.72 3.93 -8.63
C ARG A 58 15.50 2.98 -7.72
N LEU A 59 14.82 2.20 -6.89
CA LEU A 59 15.46 1.26 -5.98
C LEU A 59 16.25 0.17 -6.71
N LYS A 60 15.77 -0.29 -7.86
CA LYS A 60 16.45 -1.29 -8.68
C LYS A 60 17.68 -0.74 -9.42
N LEU A 61 17.67 0.55 -9.74
CA LEU A 61 18.77 1.25 -10.41
C LEU A 61 19.84 1.75 -9.44
N THR A 62 19.50 2.01 -8.18
CA THR A 62 20.45 2.41 -7.14
C THR A 62 21.36 1.26 -6.71
N LYS A 63 22.54 1.59 -6.16
CA LYS A 63 23.43 0.60 -5.53
C LYS A 63 22.70 -0.10 -4.38
N TYR A 64 23.07 -1.35 -4.11
CA TYR A 64 22.38 -2.20 -3.14
C TYR A 64 22.30 -1.59 -1.74
N ASP A 65 23.41 -1.07 -1.23
CA ASP A 65 23.48 -0.51 0.13
C ASP A 65 22.60 0.75 0.25
N ASP A 66 22.66 1.62 -0.75
CA ASP A 66 21.84 2.83 -0.82
C ASP A 66 20.35 2.48 -0.97
N ALA A 67 20.02 1.48 -1.79
CA ALA A 67 18.65 1.02 -1.99
C ALA A 67 18.05 0.45 -0.70
N LYS A 68 18.83 -0.33 0.05
CA LYS A 68 18.39 -0.89 1.33
C LYS A 68 18.17 0.21 2.38
N ALA A 69 19.08 1.18 2.46
CA ALA A 69 18.91 2.34 3.33
C ALA A 69 17.67 3.17 2.95
N LEU A 70 17.42 3.37 1.64
CA LEU A 70 16.23 4.05 1.15
C LEU A 70 14.94 3.29 1.49
N LEU A 71 14.93 1.96 1.33
CA LEU A 71 13.79 1.12 1.73
C LEU A 71 13.49 1.25 3.23
N GLN A 72 14.51 1.09 4.07
CA GLN A 72 14.36 1.20 5.53
C GLN A 72 13.88 2.59 5.97
N ARG A 73 14.33 3.65 5.29
CA ARG A 73 13.91 5.02 5.60
C ARG A 73 12.50 5.35 5.10
N ALA A 74 12.15 4.89 3.90
CA ALA A 74 10.87 5.18 3.27
C ALA A 74 9.73 4.32 3.85
N TYR A 75 10.05 3.09 4.23
CA TYR A 75 9.14 2.10 4.79
C TYR A 75 9.78 1.52 6.05
N PRO A 76 9.77 2.27 7.18
CA PRO A 76 10.18 1.68 8.46
C PRO A 76 9.37 0.42 8.71
N GLU A 77 9.96 -0.56 9.41
CA GLU A 77 9.28 -1.79 9.81
C GLU A 77 7.87 -1.44 10.28
N ARG A 78 6.87 -1.98 9.58
CA ARG A 78 5.51 -1.90 10.06
C ARG A 78 5.51 -2.75 11.31
N ASP A 79 5.38 -2.12 12.48
CA ASP A 79 5.31 -2.81 13.77
C ASP A 79 4.47 -4.07 13.60
N PRO A 80 5.04 -5.29 13.73
CA PRO A 80 4.26 -6.51 13.60
C PRO A 80 3.13 -6.58 14.64
N GLY A 81 3.18 -5.74 15.68
CA GLY A 81 2.12 -5.52 16.67
C GLY A 81 0.97 -4.59 16.26
N VAL A 82 1.01 -3.97 15.07
CA VAL A 82 -0.11 -3.17 14.51
C VAL A 82 -0.85 -3.95 13.42
N VAL A 83 -0.62 -5.27 13.34
CA VAL A 83 -1.71 -6.17 12.97
C VAL A 83 -2.42 -6.42 14.29
N PRO A 84 -3.65 -5.90 14.51
CA PRO A 84 -4.40 -6.34 15.68
C PRO A 84 -4.48 -7.86 15.54
N GLU A 85 -3.93 -8.59 16.51
CA GLU A 85 -3.79 -10.06 16.49
C GLU A 85 -5.13 -10.76 16.16
N HIS A 86 -6.22 -10.02 16.36
CA HIS A 86 -7.59 -10.30 15.96
C HIS A 86 -8.28 -8.96 15.62
N VAL A 87 -9.04 -8.89 14.52
CA VAL A 87 -9.79 -7.69 14.05
C VAL A 87 -10.82 -7.18 15.09
N TRP A 88 -11.13 -8.01 16.09
CA TRP A 88 -12.20 -7.78 17.06
C TRP A 88 -11.62 -7.52 18.44
N GLU A 89 -11.80 -6.34 19.00
CA GLU A 89 -11.50 -6.10 20.42
C GLU A 89 -12.72 -6.50 21.27
N PHE A 90 -12.49 -7.23 22.36
CA PHE A 90 -13.54 -7.49 23.35
C PHE A 90 -13.94 -6.16 24.01
N ARG A 91 -15.20 -5.76 23.84
CA ARG A 91 -15.72 -4.55 24.49
C ARG A 91 -15.90 -4.83 25.98
N THR A 92 -15.25 -4.01 26.80
CA THR A 92 -15.44 -4.00 28.26
C THR A 92 -16.71 -3.26 28.67
N GLU A 93 -17.20 -2.33 27.84
CA GLU A 93 -18.40 -1.54 28.13
C GLU A 93 -19.42 -1.60 26.98
N PRO A 94 -20.73 -1.58 27.30
CA PRO A 94 -21.76 -1.47 26.28
C PRO A 94 -21.66 -0.11 25.55
N PRO A 95 -22.00 -0.08 24.24
CA PRO A 95 -22.08 1.16 23.48
C PRO A 95 -23.04 2.15 24.15
N ALA A 96 -22.79 3.46 24.00
CA ALA A 96 -23.56 4.51 24.65
C ALA A 96 -25.09 4.37 24.45
N GLN A 97 -25.51 3.90 23.28
CA GLN A 97 -26.92 3.66 22.94
C GLN A 97 -27.61 2.54 23.75
N PHE A 98 -26.86 1.76 24.53
CA PHE A 98 -27.37 0.64 25.34
C PHE A 98 -27.02 0.78 26.83
N ARG A 99 -26.55 1.96 27.28
CA ARG A 99 -26.23 2.18 28.70
C ARG A 99 -27.46 2.45 29.58
N ASP A 100 -28.57 2.87 28.98
CA ASP A 100 -29.72 3.44 29.68
C ASP A 100 -31.03 2.64 29.48
N ILE A 101 -30.93 1.34 29.18
CA ILE A 101 -32.07 0.40 29.13
C ILE A 101 -32.06 -0.43 30.41
#